data_AF-A0A819B7I4-F1
#
_entry.id   AF-A0A819B7I4-F1
#
_cell.length_a   1.000
_cell.length_b   1.000
_cell.length_c   1.000
_cell.angle_alpha   90.00
_cell.angle_beta   90.00
_cell.angle_gamma   90.00
#
_symmetry.space_group_name_H-M   'P 1'
#
loop_
_entity.id
_entity.type
_entity.pdbx_description
1 polymer ?
#
loop_
_entity_poly.entity_id
_entity_poly.type
_entity_poly.pdbx_seq_one_letter_code
_entity_poly.pdbx_strand_id
1 'polypeptide(L)'
;MAGFSDDINALNVTSLTVCDSEEDGVWLQVKYEVIESIPATLPYDYLRPENINSLIKLIRDELVDRFARGGVTLRCSEPCPLCGSPCRAAAGHTTDPSEDKQRHDCDHQPSGLFGTYDYNTRQLVSDSCSTNILGNYTFPFTSIRDQRPYSQFGICFPTWKQPPPLTTNANEVGQYIFYHYQNELAQYHKCEPCTNVPSSFNRSLDELEQKQKNVIAGITSE
;
A
#
# COMPACT_ATOMS: atom_id res chain seq x y z
N MET A 1 5.43 54.09 -6.36
CA MET A 1 6.04 52.80 -6.75
C MET A 1 6.32 52.04 -5.47
N ALA A 2 5.47 51.06 -5.17
CA ALA A 2 5.64 50.11 -4.09
C ALA A 2 6.47 48.92 -4.60
N GLY A 3 7.13 48.17 -3.70
CA GLY A 3 7.72 46.89 -4.08
C GLY A 3 8.72 46.27 -3.10
N PHE A 4 8.34 46.16 -1.82
CA PHE A 4 8.67 45.12 -0.84
C PHE A 4 10.10 44.55 -0.74
N SER A 5 10.73 44.90 0.39
CA SER A 5 11.52 44.01 1.26
C SER A 5 10.61 42.91 1.83
N ASP A 6 11.16 41.73 2.15
CA ASP A 6 11.06 41.10 3.49
C ASP A 6 11.59 39.65 3.51
N ASP A 7 12.48 39.41 4.48
CA ASP A 7 12.50 38.31 5.44
C ASP A 7 12.22 36.87 4.99
N ILE A 8 13.29 36.07 4.96
CA ILE A 8 13.20 34.62 5.23
C ILE A 8 13.25 34.45 6.76
N ASN A 9 12.09 34.57 7.39
CA ASN A 9 11.86 34.10 8.75
C ASN A 9 10.55 33.30 8.80
N ALA A 10 10.61 32.19 9.55
CA ALA A 10 9.49 31.38 10.01
C ALA A 10 8.73 30.53 8.97
N LEU A 11 9.25 29.33 8.67
CA LEU A 11 8.37 28.16 8.68
C LEU A 11 8.28 27.66 10.11
N ASN A 12 7.34 28.27 10.83
CA ASN A 12 6.81 27.82 12.09
C ASN A 12 6.11 26.46 11.83
N VAL A 13 6.85 25.35 11.95
CA VAL A 13 6.27 24.00 11.96
C VAL A 13 5.67 23.76 13.34
N THR A 14 4.63 24.53 13.67
CA THR A 14 3.73 24.24 14.78
C THR A 14 2.41 23.79 14.18
N SER A 15 2.07 22.54 14.44
CA SER A 15 0.82 21.83 14.17
C SER A 15 0.91 20.70 13.15
N LEU A 16 1.80 19.74 13.40
CA LEU A 16 1.43 18.33 13.20
C LEU A 16 0.73 17.89 14.48
N THR A 17 -0.58 18.05 14.49
CA THR A 17 -1.46 17.47 15.50
C THR A 17 -1.38 15.96 15.41
N VAL A 18 -0.73 15.38 16.42
CA VAL A 18 -0.91 14.04 16.99
C VAL A 18 -1.88 13.14 16.21
N CYS A 19 -1.31 12.26 15.40
CA CYS A 19 -1.87 10.95 15.14
C CYS A 19 -0.70 9.98 15.35
N ASP A 20 -0.88 9.04 16.27
CA ASP A 20 0.05 7.98 16.61
C ASP A 20 1.20 8.43 17.52
N SER A 21 0.91 8.53 18.83
CA SER A 21 1.95 8.33 19.84
C SER A 21 2.38 6.85 19.83
N GLU A 22 3.01 6.41 18.74
CA GLU A 22 3.91 5.28 18.77
C GLU A 22 5.17 5.74 19.51
N GLU A 23 5.45 5.12 20.64
CA GLU A 23 6.54 5.50 21.54
C GLU A 23 7.81 5.88 20.76
N ASP A 24 8.24 7.14 20.94
CA ASP A 24 9.35 7.77 20.22
C ASP A 24 10.63 6.91 20.22
N GLY A 25 10.78 5.97 21.15
CA GLY A 25 11.94 5.08 21.28
C GLY A 25 12.13 4.11 20.11
N VAL A 26 11.08 3.49 19.57
CA VAL A 26 11.24 2.45 18.54
C VAL A 26 11.68 3.08 17.22
N TRP A 27 11.03 4.16 16.82
CA TRP A 27 11.38 4.87 15.58
C TRP A 27 12.67 5.68 15.71
N LEU A 28 13.02 6.21 16.89
CA LEU A 28 14.37 6.75 17.10
C LEU A 28 15.41 5.65 16.95
N GLN A 29 15.21 4.48 17.57
CA GLN A 29 16.17 3.39 17.49
C GLN A 29 16.34 2.90 16.05
N VAL A 30 15.24 2.70 15.31
CA VAL A 30 15.30 2.37 13.88
C VAL A 30 16.00 3.48 13.08
N LYS A 31 15.69 4.75 13.34
CA LYS A 31 16.39 5.88 12.68
C LYS A 31 17.89 5.87 12.99
N TYR A 32 18.28 5.70 14.25
CA TYR A 32 19.68 5.65 14.68
C TYR A 32 20.41 4.46 14.08
N GLU A 33 19.81 3.27 14.13
CA GLU A 33 20.41 2.06 13.54
C GLU A 33 20.53 2.16 12.02
N VAL A 34 19.53 2.73 11.35
CA VAL A 34 19.61 3.01 9.91
C VAL A 34 20.73 4.01 9.63
N ILE A 35 20.79 5.14 10.33
CA ILE A 35 21.82 6.17 10.16
C ILE A 35 23.23 5.63 10.43
N GLU A 36 23.42 4.85 11.49
CA GLU A 36 24.72 4.23 11.83
C GLU A 36 25.10 3.09 10.86
N SER A 37 24.10 2.43 10.26
CA SER A 37 24.33 1.38 9.25
C SER A 37 24.62 1.91 7.85
N ILE A 38 24.32 3.18 7.57
CA ILE A 38 24.71 3.87 6.34
C ILE A 38 26.22 4.05 6.41
N PRO A 39 27.03 3.31 5.62
CA PRO A 39 28.47 3.46 5.69
C PRO A 39 28.84 4.92 5.38
N ALA A 40 29.70 5.51 6.22
CA ALA A 40 30.19 6.89 6.06
C ALA A 40 30.86 7.15 4.70
N THR A 41 31.12 6.09 3.94
CA THR A 41 31.68 6.09 2.60
C THR A 41 30.65 6.10 1.48
N LEU A 42 29.34 6.17 1.76
CA LEU A 42 28.31 6.26 0.71
C LEU A 42 28.59 7.52 -0.12
N PRO A 43 29.14 7.37 -1.34
CA PRO A 43 29.54 8.52 -2.13
C PRO A 43 28.28 9.31 -2.44
N TYR A 44 28.36 10.64 -2.40
CA TYR A 44 27.25 11.52 -2.78
C TYR A 44 26.69 11.18 -4.18
N ASP A 45 27.49 10.54 -5.03
CA ASP A 45 27.10 10.01 -6.33
C ASP A 45 26.04 8.88 -6.29
N TYR A 46 25.89 8.16 -5.18
CA TYR A 46 24.83 7.15 -4.97
C TYR A 46 23.49 7.76 -4.49
N LEU A 47 23.49 9.01 -4.02
CA LEU A 47 22.29 9.75 -3.64
C LEU A 47 21.66 10.53 -4.80
N ARG A 48 22.20 10.37 -6.01
CA ARG A 48 21.59 10.96 -7.22
C ARG A 48 20.22 10.32 -7.48
N PRO A 49 19.24 11.08 -8.01
CA PRO A 49 17.88 10.59 -8.25
C PRO A 49 17.80 9.26 -9.01
N GLU A 50 18.70 9.05 -9.98
CA GLU A 50 18.81 7.83 -10.77
C GLU A 50 19.19 6.58 -9.96
N ASN A 51 19.85 6.77 -8.80
CA ASN A 51 20.36 5.71 -7.93
C ASN A 51 19.48 5.48 -6.68
N ILE A 52 18.49 6.34 -6.44
CA ILE A 52 17.60 6.28 -5.26
C ILE A 52 16.92 4.92 -5.16
N ASN A 53 16.40 4.38 -6.26
CA ASN A 53 15.71 3.08 -6.25
C ASN A 53 16.64 1.92 -5.86
N SER A 54 17.88 1.94 -6.33
CA SER A 54 18.90 0.95 -5.96
C SER A 54 19.30 1.07 -4.50
N LEU A 55 19.42 2.29 -3.98
CA LEU A 55 19.72 2.54 -2.57
C LEU A 55 18.57 2.10 -1.65
N ILE A 56 17.32 2.42 -2.00
CA ILE A 56 16.12 1.96 -1.29
C ILE A 56 16.09 0.43 -1.24
N LYS A 57 16.43 -0.23 -2.35
CA LYS A 57 16.52 -1.69 -2.41
C LYS A 57 17.59 -2.23 -1.45
N LEU A 58 18.79 -1.67 -1.46
CA LEU A 58 19.87 -2.10 -0.56
C LEU A 58 19.51 -1.93 0.92
N ILE A 59 18.94 -0.77 1.30
CA ILE A 59 18.49 -0.52 2.68
C ILE A 59 17.40 -1.53 3.06
N ARG A 60 16.44 -1.79 2.16
CA ARG A 60 15.40 -2.79 2.39
C ARG A 60 16.02 -4.17 2.60
N ASP A 61 16.92 -4.62 1.73
CA ASP A 61 17.56 -5.95 1.82
C ASP A 61 18.32 -6.11 3.16
N GLU A 62 19.05 -5.09 3.61
CA GLU A 62 19.74 -5.07 4.92
C GLU A 62 18.74 -5.15 6.10
N LEU A 63 17.66 -4.37 6.05
CA LEU A 63 16.63 -4.40 7.09
C LEU A 63 15.92 -5.76 7.15
N VAL A 64 15.67 -6.42 6.01
CA VAL A 64 15.08 -7.77 5.97
C VAL A 64 15.94 -8.75 6.76
N ASP A 65 17.24 -8.76 6.52
CA ASP A 65 18.19 -9.64 7.20
C ASP A 65 18.27 -9.35 8.71
N ARG A 66 18.25 -8.07 9.11
CA ARG A 66 18.26 -7.66 10.52
C ARG A 66 16.97 -8.04 11.26
N PHE A 67 15.81 -7.72 10.70
CA PHE A 67 14.52 -8.00 11.34
C PHE A 67 14.23 -9.50 11.43
N ALA A 68 14.64 -10.29 10.42
CA ALA A 68 14.49 -11.73 10.44
C ALA A 68 15.20 -12.37 11.65
N ARG A 69 16.37 -11.86 12.06
CA ARG A 69 17.07 -12.29 13.28
C ARG A 69 16.31 -11.98 14.57
N GLY A 70 15.48 -10.94 14.57
CA GLY A 70 14.63 -10.54 15.69
C GLY A 70 13.24 -11.18 15.69
N GLY A 71 12.95 -12.10 14.77
CA GLY A 71 11.63 -12.74 14.64
C GLY A 71 10.58 -11.89 13.92
N VAL A 72 10.98 -10.77 13.31
CA VAL A 72 10.09 -9.89 12.52
C VAL A 72 10.34 -10.12 11.04
N THR A 73 9.33 -10.60 10.32
CA THR A 73 9.44 -10.81 8.87
C THR A 73 8.87 -9.60 8.13
N LEU A 74 9.72 -8.84 7.45
CA LEU A 74 9.27 -7.81 6.52
C LEU A 74 8.47 -8.45 5.38
N ARG A 75 7.49 -7.74 4.83
CA ARG A 75 6.69 -8.20 3.69
C ARG A 75 7.30 -7.74 2.37
N CYS A 76 6.96 -8.46 1.30
CA CYS A 76 7.39 -8.18 -0.08
C CYS A 76 7.03 -6.76 -0.54
N SER A 77 5.86 -6.27 -0.16
CA SER A 77 5.38 -4.92 -0.50
C SER A 77 5.23 -4.62 -1.99
N GLU A 78 5.45 -5.58 -2.90
CA GLU A 78 5.09 -5.42 -4.31
C GLU A 78 3.58 -5.13 -4.41
N PRO A 79 3.14 -4.02 -5.01
CA PRO A 79 1.74 -3.65 -5.03
C PRO A 79 0.98 -4.41 -6.12
N CYS A 80 -0.25 -4.84 -5.81
CA CYS A 80 -1.14 -5.43 -6.80
C CYS A 80 -1.30 -4.45 -7.98
N PRO A 81 -1.14 -4.89 -9.24
CA PRO A 81 -1.14 -3.99 -10.39
C PRO A 81 -2.47 -3.28 -10.63
N LEU A 82 -3.58 -3.79 -10.07
CA LEU A 82 -4.91 -3.20 -10.26
C LEU A 82 -5.46 -2.49 -9.03
N CYS A 83 -5.20 -2.97 -7.81
CA CYS A 83 -5.74 -2.34 -6.60
C CYS A 83 -4.68 -1.79 -5.64
N GLY A 84 -3.39 -1.90 -5.97
CA GLY A 84 -2.29 -1.37 -5.17
C GLY A 84 -2.06 -2.05 -3.83
N SER A 85 -2.83 -3.11 -3.48
CA SER A 85 -2.68 -3.79 -2.20
C SER A 85 -1.31 -4.48 -2.11
N PRO A 86 -0.56 -4.32 -1.02
CA PRO A 86 0.79 -4.87 -0.93
C PRO A 86 0.78 -6.40 -0.86
N CYS A 87 1.78 -7.02 -1.48
CA CYS A 87 1.99 -8.45 -1.43
C CYS A 87 2.17 -8.93 0.02
N ARG A 88 1.46 -10.01 0.39
CA ARG A 88 1.45 -10.57 1.74
C ARG A 88 2.63 -11.49 2.04
N ALA A 89 3.36 -11.94 1.02
CA ALA A 89 4.50 -12.82 1.17
C ALA A 89 5.66 -12.14 1.91
N ALA A 90 6.59 -12.94 2.42
CA ALA A 90 7.81 -12.44 3.05
C ALA A 90 8.65 -11.64 2.03
N ALA A 91 9.38 -10.65 2.52
CA ALA A 91 10.33 -9.90 1.71
C ALA A 91 11.38 -10.84 1.09
N GLY A 92 11.74 -10.57 -0.16
CA GLY A 92 12.71 -11.38 -0.90
C GLY A 92 12.19 -12.73 -1.41
N HIS A 93 10.88 -13.04 -1.29
CA HIS A 93 10.36 -14.25 -1.93
C HIS A 93 10.56 -14.21 -3.45
N THR A 94 10.90 -15.35 -4.02
CA THR A 94 10.98 -15.51 -5.47
C THR A 94 9.59 -15.62 -6.07
N THR A 95 9.45 -15.19 -7.32
CA THR A 95 8.24 -15.38 -8.12
C THR A 95 8.57 -16.27 -9.31
N ASP A 96 7.91 -17.40 -9.40
CA ASP A 96 7.95 -18.26 -10.58
C ASP A 96 6.53 -18.37 -11.14
N PRO A 97 6.28 -17.90 -12.38
CA PRO A 97 4.99 -18.04 -13.03
C PRO A 97 4.50 -19.48 -13.18
N SER A 98 5.35 -20.49 -13.08
CA SER A 98 4.96 -21.90 -13.13
C SER A 98 4.57 -22.47 -11.76
N GLU A 99 4.94 -21.80 -10.66
CA GLU A 99 4.72 -22.26 -9.29
C GLU A 99 3.74 -21.33 -8.56
N ASP A 100 2.47 -21.74 -8.46
CA ASP A 100 1.43 -20.88 -7.86
C ASP A 100 1.82 -20.38 -6.46
N LYS A 101 2.42 -21.23 -5.62
CA LYS A 101 2.85 -20.88 -4.25
C LYS A 101 3.88 -19.75 -4.18
N GLN A 102 4.64 -19.51 -5.26
CA GLN A 102 5.67 -18.48 -5.33
C GLN A 102 5.15 -17.16 -5.91
N ARG A 103 3.96 -17.15 -6.52
CA ARG A 103 3.36 -15.93 -7.07
C ARG A 103 2.95 -14.96 -5.97
N HIS A 104 2.98 -13.67 -6.30
CA HIS A 104 2.46 -12.62 -5.44
C HIS A 104 0.97 -12.84 -5.15
N ASP A 105 0.57 -12.52 -3.93
CA ASP A 105 -0.81 -12.55 -3.49
C ASP A 105 -1.03 -11.44 -2.45
N CYS A 106 -2.24 -10.93 -2.35
CA CYS A 106 -2.60 -9.85 -1.42
C CYS A 106 -4.06 -9.97 -1.00
N ASP A 107 -4.40 -9.38 0.13
CA ASP A 107 -5.79 -9.16 0.48
C ASP A 107 -6.29 -7.99 -0.37
N HIS A 108 -7.04 -8.31 -1.42
CA HIS A 108 -7.47 -7.31 -2.40
C HIS A 108 -8.38 -6.26 -1.74
N GLN A 109 -8.12 -5.00 -2.07
CA GLN A 109 -8.77 -3.82 -1.49
C GLN A 109 -9.59 -3.05 -2.55
N PRO A 110 -10.44 -2.09 -2.14
CA PRO A 110 -11.07 -1.15 -3.07
C PRO A 110 -10.03 -0.49 -3.98
N SER A 111 -10.16 -0.65 -5.30
CA SER A 111 -9.17 -0.16 -6.26
C SER A 111 -9.11 1.38 -6.32
N GLY A 112 -10.15 2.07 -5.85
CA GLY A 112 -10.13 3.52 -5.66
C GLY A 112 -9.13 4.01 -4.63
N LEU A 113 -8.66 3.18 -3.69
CA LEU A 113 -7.51 3.54 -2.85
C LEU A 113 -6.24 3.78 -3.68
N PHE A 114 -6.12 3.04 -4.79
CA PHE A 114 -5.03 3.15 -5.76
C PHE A 114 -5.37 4.12 -6.92
N GLY A 115 -6.45 4.89 -6.79
CA GLY A 115 -6.86 5.91 -7.76
C GLY A 115 -7.66 5.38 -8.94
N THR A 116 -8.16 4.14 -8.87
CA THR A 116 -9.10 3.65 -9.90
C THR A 116 -10.44 4.38 -9.77
N TYR A 117 -10.93 4.92 -10.88
CA TYR A 117 -12.20 5.63 -10.94
C TYR A 117 -13.02 5.19 -12.16
N ASP A 118 -14.34 5.35 -12.08
CA ASP A 118 -15.25 5.16 -13.20
C ASP A 118 -15.04 6.27 -14.24
N TYR A 119 -14.80 5.90 -15.49
CA TYR A 119 -14.45 6.85 -16.54
C TYR A 119 -15.56 7.88 -16.83
N ASN A 120 -16.82 7.51 -16.67
CA ASN A 120 -17.97 8.35 -16.99
C ASN A 120 -18.30 9.31 -15.84
N THR A 121 -18.34 8.80 -14.62
CA THR A 121 -18.73 9.59 -13.43
C THR A 121 -17.55 10.25 -12.75
N ARG A 122 -16.31 9.84 -13.10
CA ARG A 122 -15.06 10.23 -12.45
C ARG A 122 -14.95 9.80 -10.99
N GLN A 123 -15.89 9.01 -10.49
CA GLN A 123 -15.94 8.59 -9.09
C GLN A 123 -14.98 7.45 -8.78
N LEU A 124 -14.37 7.49 -7.61
CA LEU A 124 -13.56 6.37 -7.08
C LEU A 124 -14.36 5.06 -7.02
N VAL A 125 -13.70 3.97 -7.37
CA VAL A 125 -14.30 2.62 -7.42
C VAL A 125 -14.13 1.89 -6.08
N SER A 126 -15.24 1.45 -5.50
CA SER A 126 -15.25 0.66 -4.25
C SER A 126 -14.90 -0.82 -4.48
N ASP A 127 -14.93 -1.29 -5.72
CA ASP A 127 -14.71 -2.69 -6.06
C ASP A 127 -13.26 -3.13 -5.86
N SER A 128 -13.10 -4.36 -5.36
CA SER A 128 -11.82 -5.05 -5.30
C SER A 128 -11.58 -5.85 -6.58
N CYS A 129 -10.38 -6.42 -6.76
CA CYS A 129 -10.14 -7.30 -7.90
C CYS A 129 -11.10 -8.51 -7.91
N SER A 130 -11.44 -9.06 -6.75
CA SER A 130 -12.39 -10.17 -6.62
C SER A 130 -13.82 -9.78 -7.00
N THR A 131 -14.32 -8.63 -6.53
CA THR A 131 -15.68 -8.18 -6.91
C THR A 131 -15.75 -7.80 -8.39
N ASN A 132 -14.66 -7.26 -8.94
CA ASN A 132 -14.55 -7.00 -10.37
C ASN A 132 -14.57 -8.28 -11.23
N ILE A 133 -13.97 -9.39 -10.77
CA ILE A 133 -14.11 -10.72 -11.41
C ILE A 133 -15.58 -11.15 -11.40
N LEU A 134 -16.24 -11.10 -10.24
CA LEU A 134 -17.63 -11.53 -10.10
C LEU A 134 -18.60 -10.72 -10.97
N GLY A 135 -18.36 -9.41 -11.08
CA GLY A 135 -19.15 -8.51 -11.90
C GLY A 135 -18.83 -8.57 -13.40
N ASN A 136 -17.88 -9.42 -13.82
CA ASN A 136 -17.38 -9.50 -15.20
C ASN A 136 -16.88 -8.14 -15.75
N TYR A 137 -16.30 -7.31 -14.89
CA TYR A 137 -15.74 -6.02 -15.27
C TYR A 137 -14.42 -6.17 -16.04
N THR A 138 -13.98 -5.08 -16.66
CA THR A 138 -12.72 -5.00 -17.41
C THR A 138 -11.76 -3.96 -16.83
N PHE A 139 -10.48 -4.11 -17.14
CA PHE A 139 -9.43 -3.14 -16.83
C PHE A 139 -8.56 -2.86 -18.07
N PRO A 140 -7.96 -1.66 -18.18
CA PRO A 140 -6.96 -1.39 -19.20
C PRO A 140 -5.66 -2.13 -18.88
N PHE A 141 -5.13 -2.92 -19.81
CA PHE A 141 -3.88 -3.66 -19.60
C PHE A 141 -2.67 -2.92 -20.19
N THR A 142 -2.50 -2.92 -21.51
CA THR A 142 -1.38 -2.20 -22.16
C THR A 142 -1.74 -0.78 -22.58
N SER A 143 -3.03 -0.49 -22.71
CA SER A 143 -3.55 0.84 -23.07
C SER A 143 -5.02 0.96 -22.69
N ILE A 144 -5.55 2.19 -22.72
CA ILE A 144 -6.98 2.47 -22.51
C ILE A 144 -7.90 1.70 -23.49
N ARG A 145 -7.38 1.32 -24.67
CA ARG A 145 -8.13 0.55 -25.69
C ARG A 145 -7.98 -0.96 -25.55
N ASP A 146 -6.94 -1.42 -24.88
CA ASP A 146 -6.70 -2.85 -24.60
C ASP A 146 -7.37 -3.22 -23.27
N GLN A 147 -8.70 -3.35 -23.33
CA GLN A 147 -9.52 -3.76 -22.19
C GLN A 147 -9.46 -5.27 -22.04
N ARG A 148 -9.12 -5.73 -20.83
CA ARG A 148 -9.06 -7.14 -20.46
C ARG A 148 -10.05 -7.42 -19.33
N PRO A 149 -10.77 -8.55 -19.36
CA PRO A 149 -11.63 -8.90 -18.25
C PRO A 149 -10.79 -9.23 -17.02
N TYR A 150 -11.28 -8.91 -15.82
CA TYR A 150 -10.61 -9.25 -14.57
C TYR A 150 -10.39 -10.78 -14.40
N SER A 151 -11.20 -11.60 -15.06
CA SER A 151 -11.00 -13.06 -15.12
C SER A 151 -9.71 -13.49 -15.84
N GLN A 152 -9.08 -12.59 -16.61
CA GLN A 152 -7.77 -12.80 -17.25
C GLN A 152 -6.60 -12.24 -16.44
N PHE A 153 -6.81 -11.83 -15.19
CA PHE A 153 -5.77 -11.23 -14.35
C PHE A 153 -4.47 -12.03 -14.32
N GLY A 154 -4.51 -13.33 -14.01
CA GLY A 154 -3.31 -14.17 -13.94
C GLY A 154 -2.65 -14.45 -15.30
N ILE A 155 -3.34 -14.19 -16.42
CA ILE A 155 -2.76 -14.23 -17.76
C ILE A 155 -2.02 -12.92 -18.05
N CYS A 156 -2.63 -11.80 -17.69
CA CYS A 156 -2.04 -10.46 -17.86
C CYS A 156 -0.85 -10.23 -16.90
N PHE A 157 -0.92 -10.80 -15.69
CA PHE A 157 0.07 -10.63 -14.62
C PHE A 157 0.54 -12.00 -14.12
N PRO A 158 1.39 -12.70 -14.87
CA PRO A 158 1.74 -14.11 -14.61
C PRO A 158 2.54 -14.34 -13.32
N THR A 159 3.13 -13.30 -12.75
CA THR A 159 3.81 -13.34 -11.44
C THR A 159 2.85 -13.19 -10.26
N TRP A 160 1.57 -12.89 -10.52
CA TRP A 160 0.54 -12.73 -9.51
C TRP A 160 -0.49 -13.87 -9.57
N LYS A 161 -1.03 -14.24 -8.41
CA LYS A 161 -2.15 -15.18 -8.33
C LYS A 161 -3.42 -14.55 -8.88
N GLN A 162 -4.27 -15.39 -9.48
CA GLN A 162 -5.63 -14.98 -9.81
C GLN A 162 -6.37 -14.65 -8.50
N PRO A 163 -6.98 -13.45 -8.37
CA PRO A 163 -7.78 -13.12 -7.20
C PRO A 163 -8.89 -14.17 -7.02
N PRO A 164 -9.13 -14.65 -5.79
CA PRO A 164 -10.18 -15.63 -5.56
C PRO A 164 -11.55 -15.00 -5.88
N PRO A 165 -12.49 -15.77 -6.43
CA PRO A 165 -13.84 -15.27 -6.72
C PRO A 165 -14.66 -14.99 -5.46
N LEU A 166 -14.23 -15.45 -4.28
CA LEU A 166 -14.89 -15.21 -3.00
C LEU A 166 -13.94 -14.44 -2.08
N THR A 167 -14.45 -13.36 -1.47
CA THR A 167 -13.71 -12.50 -0.55
C THR A 167 -13.58 -13.17 0.82
N THR A 168 -12.78 -14.24 0.93
CA THR A 168 -12.47 -14.83 2.24
C THR A 168 -11.55 -13.93 3.06
N ASN A 169 -10.78 -13.03 2.42
CA ASN A 169 -9.86 -12.09 3.08
C ASN A 169 -9.99 -10.69 2.46
N ALA A 170 -11.07 -9.98 2.80
CA ALA A 170 -11.18 -8.58 2.42
C ALA A 170 -10.20 -7.73 3.26
N ASN A 171 -9.51 -6.77 2.63
CA ASN A 171 -8.72 -5.78 3.36
C ASN A 171 -9.65 -4.79 4.08
N GLU A 172 -10.05 -5.12 5.31
CA GLU A 172 -11.02 -4.35 6.10
C GLU A 172 -10.50 -2.97 6.51
N VAL A 173 -9.19 -2.83 6.75
CA VAL A 173 -8.55 -1.53 7.00
C VAL A 173 -8.64 -0.67 5.74
N GLY A 174 -8.35 -1.24 4.57
CA GLY A 174 -8.55 -0.55 3.30
C GLY A 174 -10.00 -0.13 3.08
N GLN A 175 -10.97 -0.98 3.42
CA GLN A 175 -12.39 -0.64 3.35
C GLN A 175 -12.75 0.51 4.29
N TYR A 176 -12.26 0.50 5.53
CA TYR A 176 -12.44 1.60 6.48
C TYR A 176 -11.86 2.91 5.93
N ILE A 177 -10.61 2.89 5.45
CA ILE A 177 -9.96 4.08 4.88
C ILE A 177 -10.77 4.60 3.69
N PHE A 178 -11.19 3.70 2.81
CA PHE A 178 -12.02 4.07 1.68
C PHE A 178 -13.33 4.71 2.15
N TYR A 179 -14.02 4.15 3.14
CA TYR A 179 -15.29 4.71 3.62
C TYR A 179 -15.15 6.11 4.23
N HIS A 180 -14.15 6.33 5.07
CA HIS A 180 -14.05 7.55 5.88
C HIS A 180 -13.30 8.72 5.21
N TYR A 181 -12.41 8.45 4.24
CA TYR A 181 -11.51 9.45 3.68
C TYR A 181 -11.76 9.75 2.19
N GLN A 182 -13.04 9.73 1.76
CA GLN A 182 -13.40 9.91 0.36
C GLN A 182 -12.94 11.27 -0.21
N ASN A 183 -13.02 12.34 0.57
CA ASN A 183 -12.63 13.68 0.09
C ASN A 183 -11.12 13.77 -0.12
N GLU A 184 -10.35 13.23 0.82
CA GLU A 184 -8.89 13.18 0.79
C GLU A 184 -8.41 12.32 -0.39
N LEU A 185 -9.01 11.14 -0.57
CA LEU A 185 -8.71 10.26 -1.70
C LEU A 185 -9.05 10.91 -3.04
N ALA A 186 -10.22 11.54 -3.15
CA ALA A 186 -10.66 12.23 -4.36
C ALA A 186 -9.71 13.38 -4.72
N GLN A 187 -9.31 14.18 -3.74
CA GLN A 187 -8.33 15.25 -3.90
C GLN A 187 -6.96 14.72 -4.33
N TYR A 188 -6.45 13.69 -3.66
CA TYR A 188 -5.14 13.11 -3.95
C TYR A 188 -5.07 12.53 -5.37
N HIS A 189 -6.10 11.79 -5.79
CA HIS A 189 -6.18 11.14 -7.09
C HIS A 189 -6.77 12.03 -8.20
N LYS A 190 -7.14 13.28 -7.90
CA LYS A 190 -7.74 14.24 -8.84
C LYS A 190 -8.96 13.64 -9.56
N CYS A 191 -9.89 13.13 -8.78
CA CYS A 191 -11.11 12.46 -9.20
C CYS A 191 -12.28 12.85 -8.28
N GLU A 192 -13.45 12.27 -8.49
CA GLU A 192 -14.64 12.51 -7.68
C GLU A 192 -14.77 11.48 -6.56
N PRO A 193 -15.34 11.84 -5.40
CA PRO A 193 -15.62 10.89 -4.35
C PRO A 193 -16.64 9.83 -4.81
N CYS A 194 -16.49 8.61 -4.30
CA CYS A 194 -17.48 7.55 -4.48
C CYS A 194 -18.76 7.89 -3.72
N THR A 195 -19.87 8.08 -4.44
CA THR A 195 -21.16 8.42 -3.80
C THR A 195 -21.88 7.21 -3.21
N ASN A 196 -21.50 5.99 -3.62
CA ASN A 196 -22.15 4.75 -3.25
C ASN A 196 -21.17 3.77 -2.59
N VAL A 197 -20.43 4.22 -1.57
CA VAL A 197 -19.56 3.32 -0.80
C VAL A 197 -20.42 2.28 -0.07
N PRO A 198 -20.11 0.97 -0.15
CA PRO A 198 -20.83 -0.06 0.59
C PRO A 198 -20.89 0.26 2.09
N SER A 199 -22.10 0.22 2.68
CA SER A 199 -22.29 0.48 4.11
C SER A 199 -21.54 -0.52 5.00
N SER A 200 -21.25 -1.71 4.49
CA SER A 200 -20.42 -2.72 5.18
C SER A 200 -18.97 -2.27 5.40
N PHE A 201 -18.52 -1.19 4.75
CA PHE A 201 -17.19 -0.63 4.97
C PHE A 201 -17.14 0.32 6.18
N ASN A 202 -18.31 0.78 6.65
CA ASN A 202 -18.44 1.62 7.83
C ASN A 202 -18.25 0.79 9.11
N ARG A 203 -16.99 0.59 9.49
CA ARG A 203 -16.59 -0.16 10.70
C ARG A 203 -15.97 0.80 11.70
N SER A 204 -16.00 0.44 12.98
CA SER A 204 -15.23 1.21 13.97
C SER A 204 -13.76 0.77 13.99
N LEU A 205 -12.86 1.68 14.39
CA LEU A 205 -11.46 1.33 14.64
C LEU A 205 -11.35 0.29 15.76
N ASP A 206 -12.19 0.39 16.79
CA ASP A 206 -12.24 -0.56 17.91
C ASP A 206 -12.55 -2.00 17.44
N GLU A 207 -13.50 -2.16 16.50
CA GLU A 207 -13.81 -3.46 15.90
C GLU A 207 -12.63 -4.06 15.15
N LEU A 208 -11.92 -3.23 14.35
CA LEU A 208 -10.75 -3.66 13.60
C LEU A 208 -9.60 -4.05 14.53
N GLU A 209 -9.35 -3.23 15.55
CA GLU A 209 -8.30 -3.47 16.54
C GLU A 209 -8.57 -4.75 17.34
N GLN A 210 -9.80 -4.95 17.80
CA GLN A 210 -10.17 -6.16 18.53
C GLN A 210 -10.02 -7.42 17.67
N LYS A 211 -10.41 -7.34 16.39
CA LYS A 211 -10.25 -8.45 15.46
C LYS A 211 -8.77 -8.79 15.26
N GLN A 212 -7.92 -7.77 15.13
CA GLN A 212 -6.48 -7.96 14.97
C GLN A 212 -5.84 -8.55 16.23
N LYS A 213 -6.23 -8.09 17.43
CA LYS A 213 -5.81 -8.67 18.72
C LYS A 213 -6.16 -10.15 18.82
N ASN A 214 -7.37 -10.54 18.39
CA ASN A 214 -7.81 -11.92 18.41
C ASN A 214 -6.98 -12.82 17.46
N VAL A 215 -6.62 -12.31 16.27
CA VAL A 215 -5.75 -13.02 15.33
C VAL A 215 -4.36 -13.24 15.93
N ILE A 216 -3.78 -12.19 16.53
CA ILE A 216 -2.46 -12.28 17.18
C ILE A 216 -2.50 -13.29 18.33
N ALA A 217 -3.50 -13.21 19.20
CA ALA A 217 -3.67 -14.15 20.31
C ALA A 217 -3.80 -15.60 19.83
N GLY A 218 -4.55 -15.84 18.75
CA GLY A 218 -4.68 -17.16 18.13
C GLY A 218 -3.36 -17.71 17.58
N ILE A 219 -2.52 -16.87 16.96
CA ILE A 219 -1.20 -17.26 16.47
C ILE A 219 -0.24 -17.60 17.63
N THR A 220 -0.33 -16.91 18.76
CA THR A 220 0.51 -17.17 19.94
C THR A 220 0.08 -18.39 20.77
N SER A 221 -1.04 -19.02 20.42
CA SER A 221 -1.62 -20.17 21.14
C SER A 221 -1.22 -21.53 20.54
N GLU A 222 -0.54 -21.54 19.40
CA GLU A 222 -0.04 -22.74 18.69
C GLU A 222 1.48 -22.91 18.85
#